data_AF-A0A966L2B7-F1
#
_entry.id   AF-A0A966L2B7-F1
#
_cell.length_a   1.000
_cell.length_b   1.000
_cell.length_c   1.000
_cell.angle_alpha   90.00
_cell.angle_beta   90.00
_cell.angle_gamma   90.00
#
_symmetry.space_group_name_H-M   'P 1'
#
loop_
_entity.id
_entity.type
_entity.pdbx_description
1 polymer ?
#
loop_
_entity_poly.entity_id
_entity_poly.type
_entity_poly.pdbx_seq_one_letter_code
_entity_poly.pdbx_strand_id
1 'polypeptide(L)'
;MPRLPTLATLPLTLLILTLAMLASAMGGAYWHYRQVAAGREQELEQSLADAAHRQNVLEGMIDRLTRSRRLAQIVVTDQKNGPAGLPTETTLLMVELGADEKPIARHCFTIPGHVAFFDGLVVKFDHEAVATAHPMRGQTVVLLRRVYS
;
A
#
# COMPACT_ATOMS: atom_id res chain seq x y z
N MET A 1 -72.80 4.82 36.94
CA MET A 1 -72.31 4.54 38.30
C MET A 1 -71.04 3.71 38.21
N PRO A 2 -69.84 4.27 38.45
CA PRO A 2 -68.60 3.50 38.45
C PRO A 2 -68.54 2.62 39.72
N ARG A 3 -68.29 1.32 39.55
CA ARG A 3 -68.10 0.38 40.66
C ARG A 3 -66.72 0.62 41.27
N LEU A 4 -66.69 1.04 42.54
CA LEU A 4 -65.45 1.18 43.31
C LEU A 4 -64.82 -0.22 43.50
N PRO A 5 -63.51 -0.38 43.27
CA PRO A 5 -62.83 -1.65 43.49
C PRO A 5 -62.82 -1.99 44.99
N THR A 6 -63.16 -3.23 45.33
CA THR A 6 -63.12 -3.76 46.69
C THR A 6 -61.66 -3.88 47.15
N LEU A 7 -61.37 -3.45 48.39
CA LEU A 7 -60.04 -3.37 49.02
C LEU A 7 -59.18 -4.64 48.88
N ALA A 8 -59.79 -5.80 48.67
CA ALA A 8 -59.10 -7.09 48.51
C ALA A 8 -58.39 -7.30 47.16
N THR A 9 -58.69 -6.50 46.12
CA THR A 9 -58.13 -6.68 44.76
C THR A 9 -56.96 -5.76 44.43
N LEU A 10 -56.74 -4.73 45.24
CA LEU A 10 -55.67 -3.73 45.09
C LEU A 10 -54.24 -4.33 45.02
N PRO A 11 -53.82 -5.28 45.88
CA PRO A 11 -52.45 -5.79 45.83
C PRO A 11 -52.18 -6.61 44.55
N LEU A 12 -53.20 -7.33 44.07
CA LEU A 12 -53.11 -8.12 42.85
C LEU A 12 -52.98 -7.22 41.61
N THR A 13 -53.78 -6.14 41.54
CA THR A 13 -53.68 -5.17 40.43
C THR A 13 -52.34 -4.44 40.39
N LEU A 14 -51.76 -4.12 41.55
CA LEU A 14 -50.44 -3.50 41.64
C LEU A 14 -49.33 -4.44 41.16
N LEU A 15 -49.39 -5.73 41.53
CA LEU A 15 -48.41 -6.73 41.10
C LEU A 15 -48.46 -7.00 39.59
N ILE A 16 -49.66 -7.02 38.99
CA ILE A 16 -49.80 -7.16 37.54
C ILE A 16 -49.22 -5.94 36.81
N LEU A 17 -49.43 -4.73 37.34
CA LEU A 17 -48.90 -3.51 36.75
C LEU A 17 -47.37 -3.44 36.82
N THR A 18 -46.76 -3.87 37.93
CA THR A 18 -45.29 -3.90 38.04
C THR A 18 -44.66 -4.94 37.13
N LEU A 19 -45.26 -6.13 37.00
CA LEU A 19 -44.82 -7.15 36.04
C LEU A 19 -44.96 -6.67 34.59
N ALA A 20 -46.05 -5.97 34.27
CA ALA A 20 -46.26 -5.40 32.94
C ALA A 20 -45.22 -4.31 32.61
N MET A 21 -44.87 -3.46 33.58
CA MET A 21 -43.79 -2.46 33.43
C MET A 21 -42.44 -3.13 33.23
N LEU A 22 -42.12 -4.16 34.02
CA LEU A 22 -40.86 -4.93 33.89
C LEU A 22 -40.75 -5.63 32.54
N ALA A 23 -41.83 -6.26 32.08
CA ALA A 23 -41.88 -6.92 30.78
C ALA A 23 -41.71 -5.92 29.64
N SER A 24 -42.32 -4.73 29.73
CA SER A 24 -42.18 -3.66 28.75
C SER A 24 -40.75 -3.11 28.72
N ALA A 25 -40.12 -2.93 29.89
CA ALA A 25 -38.73 -2.48 29.99
C ALA A 25 -37.75 -3.50 29.43
N MET A 26 -37.93 -4.79 29.74
CA MET A 26 -37.12 -5.89 29.17
C MET A 26 -37.29 -6.01 27.66
N GLY A 27 -38.53 -5.94 27.16
CA GLY A 27 -38.82 -5.99 25.73
C GLY A 27 -38.20 -4.81 24.97
N GLY A 28 -38.31 -3.60 25.53
CA GLY A 28 -37.69 -2.40 24.97
C GLY A 28 -36.16 -2.47 24.93
N ALA A 29 -35.53 -2.93 26.02
CA ALA A 29 -34.08 -3.13 26.07
C ALA A 29 -33.60 -4.19 25.07
N TYR A 30 -34.31 -5.31 24.95
CA TYR A 30 -34.01 -6.35 23.98
C TYR A 30 -34.15 -5.85 22.53
N TRP A 31 -35.22 -5.11 22.24
CA TRP A 31 -35.44 -4.53 20.90
C TRP A 31 -34.38 -3.49 20.55
N HIS A 32 -34.02 -2.60 21.48
CA HIS A 32 -32.94 -1.63 21.29
C HIS A 32 -31.58 -2.32 21.11
N TYR A 33 -31.28 -3.35 21.90
CA TYR A 33 -30.02 -4.09 21.77
C TYR A 33 -29.94 -4.78 20.40
N ARG A 34 -31.05 -5.34 19.92
CA ARG A 34 -31.15 -5.99 18.61
C ARG A 34 -31.00 -5.00 17.45
N GLN A 35 -31.53 -3.78 17.58
CA GLN A 35 -31.31 -2.73 16.57
C GLN A 35 -29.85 -2.31 16.45
N VAL A 36 -29.17 -2.14 17.59
CA VAL A 36 -27.76 -1.73 17.59
C VAL A 36 -26.85 -2.85 17.10
N ALA A 37 -27.16 -4.11 17.43
CA ALA A 37 -26.39 -5.26 16.97
C ALA A 37 -26.42 -5.42 15.44
N ALA A 38 -27.58 -5.18 14.81
CA ALA A 38 -27.72 -5.26 13.35
C ALA A 38 -26.91 -4.18 12.59
N GLY A 39 -26.72 -3.00 13.17
CA GLY A 39 -25.92 -1.93 12.56
C GLY A 39 -24.41 -2.19 12.60
N ARG A 40 -23.91 -2.81 13.67
CA ARG A 40 -22.47 -3.09 13.84
C ARG A 40 -21.91 -4.05 12.80
N GLU A 41 -22.69 -5.04 12.39
CA GLU A 41 -22.25 -6.00 11.37
C GLU A 41 -22.00 -5.31 10.03
N GLN A 42 -22.88 -4.38 9.64
CA GLN A 42 -22.71 -3.59 8.41
C GLN A 42 -21.52 -2.64 8.49
N GLU A 43 -21.32 -1.96 9.63
CA GLU A 43 -20.15 -1.10 9.85
C GLU A 43 -18.84 -1.89 9.77
N LEU A 44 -18.83 -3.09 10.37
CA LEU A 44 -17.69 -4.00 10.31
C LEU A 44 -17.40 -4.43 8.87
N GLU A 45 -18.41 -4.86 8.13
CA GLU A 45 -18.26 -5.26 6.71
C GLU A 45 -17.75 -4.11 5.84
N GLN A 46 -18.29 -2.90 6.03
CA GLN A 46 -17.82 -1.70 5.31
C GLN A 46 -16.37 -1.38 5.65
N SER A 47 -15.99 -1.45 6.92
CA SER A 47 -14.60 -1.21 7.34
C SER A 47 -13.62 -2.22 6.76
N LEU A 48 -14.04 -3.49 6.65
CA LEU A 48 -13.24 -4.55 6.02
C LEU A 48 -13.13 -4.35 4.51
N ALA A 49 -14.22 -3.99 3.83
CA ALA A 49 -14.22 -3.68 2.41
C ALA A 49 -13.31 -2.49 2.08
N ASP A 50 -13.38 -1.42 2.89
CA ASP A 50 -12.51 -0.25 2.75
C ASP A 50 -11.05 -0.59 3.00
N ALA A 51 -10.76 -1.39 4.02
CA ALA A 51 -9.40 -1.83 4.33
C ALA A 51 -8.83 -2.69 3.19
N ALA A 52 -9.60 -3.64 2.66
CA ALA A 52 -9.22 -4.47 1.52
C ALA A 52 -9.01 -3.63 0.26
N HIS A 53 -9.86 -2.64 0.01
CA HIS A 53 -9.69 -1.72 -1.11
C HIS A 53 -8.39 -0.91 -0.99
N ARG A 54 -8.10 -0.37 0.20
CA ARG A 54 -6.84 0.36 0.46
C ARG A 54 -5.62 -0.53 0.28
N GLN A 55 -5.66 -1.77 0.74
CA GLN A 55 -4.58 -2.74 0.54
C GLN A 55 -4.32 -2.97 -0.95
N ASN A 56 -5.37 -3.24 -1.74
CA ASN A 56 -5.24 -3.45 -3.19
C ASN A 56 -4.65 -2.22 -3.91
N VAL A 57 -5.07 -1.01 -3.52
CA VAL A 57 -4.54 0.23 -4.09
C VAL A 57 -3.06 0.40 -3.75
N LEU A 58 -2.69 0.18 -2.49
CA LEU A 58 -1.31 0.28 -2.03
C LEU A 58 -0.41 -0.76 -2.69
N GLU A 59 -0.85 -2.01 -2.77
CA GLU A 59 -0.13 -3.08 -3.47
C GLU A 59 0.06 -2.76 -4.95
N GLY A 60 -0.96 -2.23 -5.63
CA GLY A 60 -0.85 -1.78 -7.01
C GLY A 60 0.15 -0.63 -7.21
N MET A 61 0.22 0.30 -6.25
CA MET A 61 1.23 1.35 -6.25
C MET A 61 2.64 0.81 -5.99
N ILE A 62 2.79 -0.10 -5.03
CA ILE A 62 4.08 -0.76 -4.70
C ILE A 62 4.58 -1.58 -5.89
N ASP A 63 3.73 -2.38 -6.53
CA ASP A 63 4.10 -3.17 -7.70
C ASP A 63 4.56 -2.27 -8.85
N ARG A 64 3.85 -1.16 -9.09
CA ARG A 64 4.27 -0.14 -10.08
C ARG A 64 5.63 0.48 -9.75
N LEU A 65 5.83 0.91 -8.51
CA LEU A 65 7.06 1.55 -8.06
C LEU A 65 8.24 0.57 -8.11
N THR A 66 8.05 -0.63 -7.59
CA THR A 66 9.07 -1.69 -7.51
C THR A 66 9.49 -2.16 -8.90
N ARG A 67 8.55 -2.33 -9.83
CA ARG A 67 8.84 -2.76 -11.21
C ARG A 67 9.59 -1.71 -12.04
N SER A 68 9.60 -0.45 -11.60
CA SER A 68 10.27 0.66 -12.29
C SER A 68 11.67 1.00 -11.77
N ARG A 69 12.11 0.43 -10.64
CA ARG A 69 13.39 0.77 -10.01
C ARG A 69 14.52 -0.08 -10.61
N ARG A 70 15.22 0.47 -11.61
CA ARG A 70 16.55 -0.04 -12.02
C ARG A 70 17.64 0.75 -11.32
N LEU A 71 18.50 0.06 -10.60
CA LEU A 71 19.64 0.64 -9.89
C LEU A 71 20.92 0.10 -10.51
N ALA A 72 21.93 0.96 -10.64
CA ALA A 72 23.28 0.54 -10.94
C ALA A 72 24.19 1.03 -9.82
N GLN A 73 24.98 0.11 -9.26
CA GLN A 73 26.03 0.45 -8.32
C GLN A 73 27.30 0.74 -9.11
N ILE A 74 27.93 1.89 -8.87
CA ILE A 74 29.19 2.27 -9.51
C ILE A 74 30.29 2.28 -8.46
N VAL A 75 31.36 1.54 -8.71
CA VAL A 75 32.51 1.38 -7.82
C VAL A 75 33.77 1.77 -8.57
N VAL A 76 34.58 2.66 -7.99
CA VAL A 76 35.93 2.93 -8.50
C VAL A 76 36.83 1.78 -8.07
N THR A 77 37.37 1.02 -9.02
CA THR A 77 38.21 -0.15 -8.73
C THR A 77 39.69 0.14 -8.86
N ASP A 78 40.08 1.09 -9.71
CA ASP A 78 41.47 1.51 -9.89
C ASP A 78 41.54 2.96 -10.33
N GLN A 79 42.61 3.65 -9.98
CA GLN A 79 42.84 5.03 -10.36
C GLN A 79 44.33 5.32 -10.49
N LYS A 80 44.76 5.80 -11.66
CA LYS A 80 46.14 6.24 -11.89
C LYS A 80 46.23 7.76 -11.78
N ASN A 81 47.11 8.21 -10.91
CA ASN A 81 47.36 9.63 -10.67
C ASN A 81 48.52 10.14 -11.53
N GLY A 82 48.32 11.30 -12.14
CA GLY A 82 49.35 12.02 -12.86
C GLY A 82 50.28 12.80 -11.93
N PRO A 83 51.27 13.51 -12.51
CA PRO A 83 52.32 14.23 -11.76
C PRO A 83 51.80 15.29 -10.78
N ALA A 84 50.62 15.86 -11.06
CA ALA A 84 49.96 16.87 -10.23
C ALA A 84 49.04 16.27 -9.14
N GLY A 85 49.07 14.95 -8.94
CA GLY A 85 48.20 14.24 -8.00
C GLY A 85 46.75 14.09 -8.46
N LEU A 86 46.40 14.59 -9.64
CA LEU A 86 45.08 14.41 -10.25
C LEU A 86 45.00 13.08 -11.00
N PRO A 87 43.86 12.36 -10.91
CA PRO A 87 43.66 11.15 -11.69
C PRO A 87 43.73 11.43 -13.19
N THR A 88 44.60 10.71 -13.88
CA THR A 88 44.71 10.70 -15.34
C THR A 88 43.88 9.59 -15.97
N GLU A 89 43.61 8.53 -15.20
CA GLU A 89 42.82 7.37 -15.64
C GLU A 89 42.06 6.80 -14.43
N THR A 90 40.77 6.51 -14.61
CA THR A 90 39.91 5.91 -13.57
C THR A 90 39.19 4.70 -14.14
N THR A 91 39.30 3.56 -13.47
CA THR A 91 38.58 2.33 -13.80
C THR A 91 37.37 2.19 -12.89
N LEU A 92 36.21 2.01 -13.51
CA LEU A 92 34.91 1.92 -12.87
C LEU A 92 34.31 0.54 -13.13
N LEU A 93 33.85 -0.10 -12.06
CA LEU A 93 32.98 -1.27 -12.12
C LEU A 93 31.55 -0.82 -11.88
N MET A 94 30.71 -1.02 -12.89
CA MET A 94 29.27 -0.87 -12.77
C MET A 94 28.62 -2.23 -12.60
N VAL A 95 27.75 -2.34 -11.61
CA VAL A 95 26.93 -3.52 -11.35
C VAL A 95 25.47 -3.12 -11.50
N GLU A 96 24.81 -3.65 -12.53
CA GLU A 96 23.37 -3.49 -12.67
C GLU A 96 22.66 -4.40 -11.69
N LEU A 97 21.69 -3.84 -10.97
CA LEU A 97 20.87 -4.56 -10.00
C LEU A 97 19.48 -4.82 -10.57
N GLY A 98 19.01 -6.06 -10.41
CA GLY A 98 17.64 -6.45 -10.67
C GLY A 98 16.67 -5.88 -9.63
N ALA A 99 15.37 -6.14 -9.83
CA ALA A 99 14.33 -5.70 -8.89
C ALA A 99 14.46 -6.34 -7.49
N ASP A 100 15.17 -7.47 -7.38
CA ASP A 100 15.50 -8.15 -6.12
C ASP A 100 16.87 -7.72 -5.54
N GLU A 101 17.42 -6.60 -6.03
CA GLU A 101 18.74 -6.06 -5.70
C GLU A 101 19.90 -7.00 -6.01
N LYS A 102 19.67 -8.09 -6.76
CA LYS A 102 20.74 -8.99 -7.17
C LYS A 102 21.47 -8.44 -8.40
N PRO A 103 22.80 -8.62 -8.47
CA PRO A 103 23.56 -8.32 -9.68
C PRO A 103 23.04 -9.11 -10.89
N ILE A 104 22.60 -8.40 -11.92
CA ILE A 104 22.16 -8.99 -13.20
C ILE A 104 23.19 -8.80 -14.31
N ALA A 105 24.01 -7.75 -14.23
CA ALA A 105 25.08 -7.48 -15.18
C ALA A 105 26.23 -6.74 -14.51
N ARG A 106 27.43 -6.87 -15.09
CA ARG A 106 28.64 -6.17 -14.66
C ARG A 106 29.37 -5.60 -15.86
N HIS A 107 29.72 -4.33 -15.80
CA HIS A 107 30.43 -3.63 -16.85
C HIS A 107 31.65 -2.94 -16.25
N CYS A 108 32.82 -3.19 -16.82
CA CYS A 108 34.05 -2.51 -16.43
C CYS A 108 34.44 -1.53 -17.54
N PHE A 109 34.75 -0.29 -17.18
CA PHE A 109 35.17 0.74 -18.12
C PHE A 109 36.26 1.60 -17.51
N THR A 110 37.23 1.95 -18.34
CA THR A 110 38.32 2.84 -17.99
C THR A 110 38.12 4.16 -18.73
N ILE A 111 38.06 5.25 -17.97
CA ILE A 111 37.86 6.60 -18.49
C ILE A 111 39.11 7.44 -18.20
N PRO A 112 39.43 8.42 -19.06
CA PRO A 112 40.44 9.40 -18.73
C PRO A 112 39.93 10.30 -17.59
N GLY A 113 40.84 10.85 -16.79
CA GLY A 113 40.50 11.81 -15.75
C GLY A 113 39.81 11.22 -14.52
N HIS A 114 39.04 12.07 -13.83
CA HIS A 114 38.36 11.78 -12.56
C HIS A 114 36.85 12.03 -12.60
N VAL A 115 36.31 12.46 -13.75
CA VAL A 115 34.89 12.77 -13.93
C VAL A 115 34.30 11.82 -14.95
N ALA A 116 33.24 11.12 -14.55
CA ALA A 116 32.47 10.22 -15.40
C ALA A 116 31.08 10.81 -15.65
N PHE A 117 30.68 10.90 -16.92
CA PHE A 117 29.33 11.21 -17.34
C PHE A 117 28.60 9.94 -17.74
N PHE A 118 27.36 9.81 -17.27
CA PHE A 118 26.48 8.67 -17.55
C PHE A 118 25.28 9.17 -18.34
N ASP A 119 25.10 8.67 -19.56
CA ASP A 119 23.92 8.93 -20.40
C ASP A 119 22.94 7.76 -20.30
N GLY A 120 21.75 8.03 -19.79
CA GLY A 120 20.65 7.09 -19.65
C GLY A 120 19.45 7.48 -20.52
N LEU A 121 18.87 6.51 -21.19
CA LEU A 121 17.60 6.64 -21.90
C LEU A 121 16.46 6.08 -21.06
N VAL A 122 15.43 6.90 -20.85
CA VAL A 122 14.20 6.49 -20.18
C VAL A 122 13.10 6.32 -21.23
N VAL A 123 12.60 5.09 -21.39
CA VAL A 123 11.49 4.77 -22.28
C VAL A 123 10.26 4.49 -21.42
N LYS A 124 9.24 5.34 -21.55
CA LYS A 124 7.94 5.15 -20.91
C LYS A 124 6.99 4.48 -21.91
N PHE A 125 6.48 3.31 -21.54
CA PHE A 125 5.49 2.59 -22.31
C PHE A 125 4.10 3.00 -21.85
N ASP A 126 3.39 3.75 -22.69
CA ASP A 126 2.04 4.19 -22.38
C ASP A 126 1.08 3.00 -22.25
N HIS A 127 0.07 3.15 -21.39
CA HIS A 127 -1.00 2.19 -21.27
C HIS A 127 -1.88 2.14 -22.53
N GLU A 128 -2.01 3.22 -23.28
CA GLU A 128 -2.87 3.27 -24.48
C GLU A 128 -2.12 2.88 -25.76
N ALA A 129 -0.81 3.12 -25.81
CA ALA A 129 0.02 2.90 -26.99
C ALA A 129 0.58 1.47 -27.12
N VAL A 130 0.38 0.62 -26.11
CA VAL A 130 0.90 -0.75 -26.08
C VAL A 130 -0.25 -1.76 -26.09
N ALA A 131 -0.14 -2.77 -26.96
CA ALA A 131 -1.16 -3.80 -27.13
C ALA A 131 -1.65 -4.40 -25.80
N THR A 132 -2.95 -4.63 -25.73
CA THR A 132 -3.60 -5.29 -24.59
C THR A 132 -2.94 -6.66 -24.37
N ALA A 133 -2.47 -6.92 -23.15
CA ALA A 133 -1.68 -8.08 -22.71
C ALA A 133 -0.15 -8.03 -22.94
N HIS A 134 0.43 -6.94 -23.44
CA HIS A 134 1.89 -6.85 -23.51
C HIS A 134 2.52 -6.62 -22.11
N PRO A 135 3.56 -7.38 -21.73
CA PRO A 135 4.17 -7.26 -20.40
C PRO A 135 4.66 -5.85 -20.08
N MET A 136 5.25 -5.13 -21.04
CA MET A 136 5.77 -3.76 -20.85
C MET A 136 4.71 -2.65 -20.77
N ARG A 137 3.40 -2.97 -20.89
CA ARG A 137 2.34 -1.95 -20.88
C ARG A 137 2.30 -1.20 -19.56
N GLY A 138 2.39 0.14 -19.61
CA GLY A 138 2.46 0.98 -18.40
C GLY A 138 3.79 0.89 -17.64
N GLN A 139 4.83 0.27 -18.22
CA GLN A 139 6.15 0.15 -17.60
C GLN A 139 7.08 1.28 -18.05
N THR A 140 8.13 1.52 -17.28
CA THR A 140 9.22 2.42 -17.66
C THR A 140 10.51 1.62 -17.64
N VAL A 141 11.28 1.71 -18.73
CA VAL A 141 12.59 1.06 -18.84
C VAL A 141 13.66 2.14 -18.88
N VAL A 142 14.65 2.02 -18.02
CA VAL A 142 15.85 2.86 -18.02
C VAL A 142 17.00 2.04 -18.59
N LEU A 143 17.63 2.56 -19.64
CA LEU A 143 18.75 1.94 -20.34
C LEU A 143 19.96 2.86 -20.23
N LEU A 144 21.06 2.39 -19.64
CA LEU A 144 22.32 3.11 -19.73
C LEU A 144 22.87 2.95 -21.15
N ARG A 145 23.16 4.06 -21.82
CA ARG A 145 23.63 4.08 -23.20
C ARG A 145 25.13 4.23 -23.31
N ARG A 146 25.70 5.19 -22.57
CA ARG A 146 27.10 5.58 -22.73
C ARG A 146 27.69 6.04 -21.40
N VAL A 147 28.96 5.74 -21.23
CA VAL A 147 29.83 6.32 -20.20
C VAL A 147 30.98 7.03 -20.92
N TYR A 148 31.25 8.27 -20.54
CA TYR A 148 32.31 9.09 -21.13
C TYR A 148 32.89 10.04 -20.09
N SER A 149 33.97 10.73 -20.46
CA SER A 149 34.64 11.75 -19.65
C SER A 149 34.84 13.00 -20.49
#